data_AF-A0A354M9A6-F1
#
_entry.id   AF-A0A354M9A6-F1
#
_cell.length_a   1.000
_cell.length_b   1.000
_cell.length_c   1.000
_cell.angle_alpha   90.00
_cell.angle_beta   90.00
_cell.angle_gamma   90.00
#
_symmetry.space_group_name_H-M   'P 1'
#
loop_
_entity.id
_entity.type
_entity.pdbx_description
1 polymer ?
#
loop_
_entity_poly.entity_id
_entity_poly.type
_entity_poly.pdbx_seq_one_letter_code
_entity_poly.pdbx_strand_id
1 'polypeptide(L)'
;SATLLSKTTAIQKKFLLSTLYEDEDAPWSYLLNLKSFKKAVNKYYNSAKQLEADFSLSSLGNDIYTDYFSDDSSRNITEKYFTDAAKTFSNGKGLITSGGNAYMLPFVDFISSAPVTSSGFDVEDETVPFYQLCLSGIKGMSTPPINQDGNPEKAFLKAVETGISPGYLLIKSDSYILKNTAYNNLYGTTFDGWKETAASHLLKWKEIRDKLGNGKIQAHKNINANVTYTLYENGAAVIVNYGDSAYTDENGNVTDAVSYTVLGGDR
;
A
#
# COMPACT_ATOMS: atom_id res chain seq x y z
N SER A 1 27.06 -2.40 -2.95
CA SER A 1 25.87 -2.91 -3.65
C SER A 1 25.81 -4.42 -3.52
N ALA A 2 24.63 -5.01 -3.72
CA ALA A 2 24.43 -6.44 -3.91
C ALA A 2 24.97 -6.88 -5.28
N THR A 3 25.19 -8.19 -5.43
CA THR A 3 25.77 -8.79 -6.64
C THR A 3 24.71 -9.57 -7.41
N LEU A 4 24.64 -9.40 -8.73
CA LEU A 4 23.78 -10.19 -9.63
C LEU A 4 24.40 -11.57 -9.91
N LEU A 5 23.59 -12.48 -10.47
CA LEU A 5 24.08 -13.81 -10.89
C LEU A 5 25.27 -13.72 -11.87
N SER A 6 25.27 -12.71 -12.75
CA SER A 6 26.36 -12.41 -13.68
C SER A 6 27.63 -11.84 -13.02
N LYS A 7 27.67 -11.76 -11.69
CA LYS A 7 28.75 -11.18 -10.88
C LYS A 7 28.98 -9.68 -11.12
N THR A 8 27.99 -9.00 -11.68
CA THR A 8 27.95 -7.55 -11.83
C THR A 8 27.19 -6.89 -10.68
N THR A 9 27.32 -5.57 -10.55
CA THR A 9 26.60 -4.80 -9.52
C THR A 9 25.10 -4.78 -9.79
N ALA A 10 24.30 -5.05 -8.75
CA ALA A 10 22.85 -4.92 -8.82
C ALA A 10 22.44 -3.44 -8.80
N ILE A 11 22.11 -2.91 -9.98
CA ILE A 11 21.54 -1.58 -10.19
C ILE A 11 20.02 -1.70 -10.19
N GLN A 12 19.36 -0.90 -9.36
CA GLN A 12 17.91 -0.73 -9.40
C GLN A 12 17.59 0.30 -10.49
N LYS A 13 17.04 -0.19 -11.59
CA LYS A 13 16.62 0.64 -12.72
C LYS A 13 15.41 1.49 -12.34
N LYS A 14 15.36 2.70 -12.86
CA LYS A 14 14.18 3.57 -12.81
C LYS A 14 13.53 3.60 -14.17
N PHE A 15 12.23 3.86 -14.19
CA PHE A 15 11.45 3.90 -15.41
C PHE A 15 10.69 5.22 -15.48
N LEU A 16 10.60 5.79 -16.67
CA LEU A 16 9.83 7.01 -16.92
C LEU A 16 8.35 6.72 -16.73
N LEU A 17 7.65 7.54 -15.94
CA LEU A 17 6.21 7.37 -15.69
C LEU A 17 5.37 7.45 -16.98
N SER A 18 5.82 8.22 -17.98
CA SER A 18 5.08 8.47 -19.21
C SER A 18 5.16 7.34 -20.23
N THR A 19 6.26 6.59 -20.27
CA THR A 19 6.52 5.57 -21.30
C THR A 19 6.77 4.18 -20.72
N LEU A 20 7.02 4.09 -19.41
CA LEU A 20 7.48 2.88 -18.72
C LEU A 20 8.79 2.32 -19.29
N TYR A 21 9.53 3.11 -20.08
CA TYR A 21 10.88 2.78 -20.52
C TYR A 21 11.90 3.12 -19.44
N GLU A 22 13.04 2.44 -19.47
CA GLU A 22 14.15 2.72 -18.58
C GLU A 22 14.54 4.20 -18.71
N ASP A 23 14.66 4.86 -17.56
CA ASP A 23 15.12 6.24 -17.46
C ASP A 23 16.65 6.21 -17.46
N GLU A 24 17.25 6.33 -18.65
CA GLU A 24 18.72 6.27 -18.83
C GLU A 24 19.44 7.45 -18.16
N ASP A 25 18.72 8.57 -17.93
CA ASP A 25 19.25 9.77 -17.27
C ASP A 25 19.08 9.72 -15.74
N ALA A 26 18.39 8.70 -15.21
CA ALA A 26 18.18 8.57 -13.78
C ALA A 26 19.49 8.30 -13.03
N PRO A 27 19.68 8.92 -11.85
CA PRO A 27 20.84 8.61 -11.02
C PRO A 27 20.79 7.14 -10.58
N TRP A 28 21.94 6.47 -10.68
CA TRP A 28 22.08 5.07 -10.30
C TRP A 28 21.68 4.85 -8.85
N SER A 29 20.76 3.91 -8.66
CA SER A 29 20.37 3.39 -7.35
C SER A 29 20.81 1.94 -7.26
N TYR A 30 21.25 1.49 -6.08
CA TYR A 30 21.81 0.16 -5.90
C TYR A 30 21.04 -0.63 -4.86
N LEU A 31 20.86 -1.93 -5.12
CA LEU A 31 20.45 -2.85 -4.07
C LEU A 31 21.59 -3.00 -3.05
N LEU A 32 21.25 -3.09 -1.77
CA LEU A 32 22.23 -3.11 -0.70
C LEU A 32 22.72 -4.55 -0.48
N ASN A 33 24.03 -4.80 -0.41
CA ASN A 33 24.48 -6.15 -0.03
C ASN A 33 24.12 -6.45 1.43
N LEU A 34 24.00 -7.74 1.77
CA LEU A 34 23.51 -8.17 3.08
C LEU A 34 24.40 -7.71 4.25
N LYS A 35 25.72 -7.62 4.03
CA LYS A 35 26.67 -7.08 5.02
C LYS A 35 26.41 -5.60 5.31
N SER A 36 26.18 -4.80 4.28
CA SER A 36 25.89 -3.36 4.41
C SER A 36 24.48 -3.13 4.94
N PHE A 37 23.52 -3.98 4.57
CA PHE A 37 22.17 -3.99 5.11
C PHE A 37 22.18 -4.15 6.63
N LYS A 38 22.88 -5.16 7.16
CA LYS A 38 23.00 -5.35 8.61
C LYS A 38 23.57 -4.13 9.33
N LYS A 39 24.58 -3.48 8.72
CA LYS A 39 25.15 -2.23 9.27
C LYS A 39 24.14 -1.09 9.26
N ALA A 40 23.42 -0.90 8.17
CA ALA A 40 22.41 0.15 8.02
C ALA A 40 21.26 -0.03 9.01
N VAL A 41 20.73 -1.25 9.14
CA VAL A 41 19.69 -1.62 10.11
C VAL A 41 20.13 -1.33 11.54
N ASN A 42 21.32 -1.77 11.93
CA ASN A 42 21.83 -1.53 13.29
C ASN A 42 22.02 -0.04 13.57
N LYS A 43 22.49 0.73 12.59
CA LYS A 43 22.62 2.19 12.72
C LYS A 43 21.24 2.83 12.88
N TYR A 44 20.29 2.48 12.02
CA TYR A 44 18.93 2.99 12.07
C TYR A 44 18.26 2.67 13.41
N TYR A 45 18.29 1.41 13.86
CA TYR A 45 17.73 1.00 15.14
C TYR A 45 18.33 1.78 16.31
N ASN A 46 19.66 1.91 16.37
CA ASN A 46 20.32 2.61 17.47
C ASN A 46 20.02 4.11 17.51
N SER A 47 19.84 4.74 16.35
CA SER A 47 19.44 6.15 16.26
C SER A 47 17.96 6.34 16.58
N ALA A 48 17.07 5.51 16.03
CA ALA A 48 15.63 5.69 16.13
C ALA A 48 15.04 5.16 17.45
N LYS A 49 15.67 4.20 18.13
CA LYS A 49 15.18 3.69 19.43
C LYS A 49 15.13 4.76 20.53
N GLN A 50 15.90 5.84 20.37
CA GLN A 50 15.91 6.98 21.29
C GLN A 50 14.70 7.90 21.11
N LEU A 51 13.90 7.70 20.05
CA LEU A 51 12.69 8.46 19.78
C LEU A 51 11.49 7.77 20.43
N GLU A 52 10.53 8.54 20.95
CA GLU A 52 9.22 8.06 21.40
C GLU A 52 8.26 7.84 20.21
N ALA A 53 8.76 7.18 19.17
CA ALA A 53 8.00 6.88 17.96
C ALA A 53 8.09 5.37 17.63
N ASP A 54 7.06 4.91 16.93
CA ASP A 54 7.03 3.62 16.24
C ASP A 54 8.02 3.59 15.07
N PHE A 55 8.31 2.39 14.57
CA PHE A 55 9.30 2.20 13.51
C PHE A 55 8.64 1.99 12.15
N SER A 56 9.35 2.43 11.10
CA SER A 56 9.02 2.07 9.73
C SER A 56 10.19 1.33 9.09
N LEU A 57 9.90 0.18 8.49
CA LEU A 57 10.86 -0.53 7.64
C LEU A 57 10.80 -0.07 6.17
N SER A 58 10.07 1.00 5.88
CA SER A 58 9.93 1.56 4.55
C SER A 58 9.53 0.47 3.54
N SER A 59 10.35 0.19 2.52
CA SER A 59 10.05 -0.77 1.45
C SER A 59 10.47 -2.21 1.72
N LEU A 60 10.93 -2.58 2.93
CA LEU A 60 11.38 -3.96 3.19
C LEU A 60 10.27 -5.01 3.09
N GLY A 61 9.00 -4.61 3.08
CA GLY A 61 7.86 -5.49 2.79
C GLY A 61 7.53 -5.68 1.31
N ASN A 62 8.18 -4.95 0.39
CA ASN A 62 7.87 -4.97 -1.04
C ASN A 62 8.84 -5.82 -1.86
N ASP A 63 10.14 -5.58 -1.70
CA ASP A 63 11.15 -6.17 -2.56
C ASP A 63 11.96 -7.19 -1.80
N ILE A 64 12.26 -8.31 -2.45
CA ILE A 64 13.18 -9.30 -1.95
C ILE A 64 14.05 -9.80 -3.10
N TYR A 65 15.37 -9.64 -2.94
CA TYR A 65 16.36 -9.94 -3.97
C TYR A 65 17.39 -10.94 -3.47
N THR A 66 18.11 -11.58 -4.38
CA THR A 66 19.25 -12.43 -4.04
C THR A 66 20.55 -11.64 -4.20
N ASP A 67 21.42 -11.66 -3.18
CA ASP A 67 22.76 -11.08 -3.23
C ASP A 67 23.80 -12.17 -3.50
N TYR A 68 24.25 -12.31 -4.75
CA TYR A 68 25.18 -13.37 -5.21
C TYR A 68 26.65 -13.12 -4.85
N PHE A 69 26.91 -12.34 -3.80
CA PHE A 69 28.27 -12.04 -3.35
C PHE A 69 28.96 -13.27 -2.73
N SER A 70 28.21 -14.14 -2.05
CA SER A 70 28.70 -15.42 -1.50
C SER A 70 28.30 -16.62 -2.34
N ASP A 71 29.00 -17.74 -2.18
CA ASP A 71 28.65 -19.00 -2.84
C ASP A 71 27.32 -19.56 -2.31
N ASP A 72 26.98 -19.26 -1.05
CA ASP A 72 25.65 -19.51 -0.48
C ASP A 72 24.79 -18.25 -0.64
N SER A 73 23.97 -18.20 -1.69
CA SER A 73 23.13 -17.07 -2.05
C SER A 73 21.75 -17.53 -2.50
N SER A 74 20.71 -17.10 -1.79
CA SER A 74 19.32 -17.35 -2.17
C SER A 74 18.41 -16.24 -1.67
N ARG A 75 17.22 -16.16 -2.27
CA ARG A 75 16.15 -15.26 -1.83
C ARG A 75 15.80 -15.49 -0.35
N ASN A 76 15.78 -16.75 0.09
CA ASN A 76 15.47 -17.13 1.47
C ASN A 76 16.51 -16.62 2.48
N ILE A 77 17.78 -16.49 2.08
CA ILE A 77 18.81 -15.87 2.92
C ILE A 77 18.48 -14.40 3.12
N THR A 78 18.14 -13.66 2.07
CA THR A 78 17.72 -12.25 2.19
C THR A 78 16.46 -12.11 3.04
N GLU A 79 15.48 -13.01 2.87
CA GLU A 79 14.27 -13.06 3.71
C GLU A 79 14.62 -13.15 5.19
N LYS A 80 15.58 -14.03 5.54
CA LYS A 80 16.05 -14.17 6.92
C LYS A 80 16.66 -12.88 7.46
N TYR A 81 17.48 -12.18 6.67
CA TYR A 81 18.02 -10.89 7.08
C TYR A 81 16.92 -9.84 7.32
N PHE A 82 15.89 -9.80 6.47
CA PHE A 82 14.80 -8.83 6.58
C PHE A 82 13.89 -9.15 7.77
N THR A 83 13.56 -10.42 7.97
CA THR A 83 12.75 -10.87 9.11
C THR A 83 13.49 -10.74 10.44
N ASP A 84 14.81 -10.98 10.49
CA ASP A 84 15.61 -10.73 11.68
C ASP A 84 15.72 -9.22 12.01
N ALA A 85 15.78 -8.37 10.97
CA ALA A 85 15.63 -6.92 11.16
C ALA A 85 14.25 -6.61 11.76
N ALA A 86 13.16 -7.09 11.15
CA ALA A 86 11.80 -6.83 11.63
C ALA A 86 11.58 -7.26 13.10
N LYS A 87 12.06 -8.45 13.49
CA LYS A 87 12.06 -8.92 14.89
C LYS A 87 12.78 -7.96 15.84
N THR A 88 13.87 -7.33 15.38
CA THR A 88 14.63 -6.39 16.19
C THR A 88 13.80 -5.13 16.49
N PHE A 89 13.03 -4.66 15.51
CA PHE A 89 12.20 -3.45 15.63
C PHE A 89 10.86 -3.72 16.34
N SER A 90 10.26 -4.90 16.19
CA SER A 90 8.94 -5.25 16.76
C SER A 90 8.94 -5.49 18.28
N ASN A 91 10.07 -5.28 18.97
CA ASN A 91 10.19 -5.49 20.42
C ASN A 91 9.51 -4.37 21.22
N GLY A 92 8.18 -4.41 21.30
CA GLY A 92 7.37 -3.55 22.17
C GLY A 92 6.98 -2.19 21.58
N LYS A 93 7.21 -1.97 20.29
CA LYS A 93 6.76 -0.79 19.53
C LYS A 93 6.01 -1.22 18.28
N GLY A 94 5.14 -0.35 17.78
CA GLY A 94 4.46 -0.54 16.51
C GLY A 94 5.46 -0.57 15.34
N LEU A 95 5.18 -1.42 14.36
CA LEU A 95 6.01 -1.57 13.17
C LEU A 95 5.18 -1.39 11.89
N ILE A 96 5.63 -0.49 11.02
CA ILE A 96 5.00 -0.18 9.75
C ILE A 96 5.90 -0.60 8.58
N THR A 97 5.33 -1.16 7.52
CA THR A 97 6.00 -1.34 6.24
C THR A 97 5.14 -0.82 5.09
N SER A 98 5.75 -0.50 3.96
CA SER A 98 5.08 -0.31 2.69
C SER A 98 4.89 -1.65 1.99
N GLY A 99 3.74 -1.79 1.32
CA GLY A 99 3.13 -3.04 0.88
C GLY A 99 3.18 -4.09 1.99
N GLY A 100 3.42 -5.35 1.67
CA GLY A 100 3.41 -6.38 2.71
C GLY A 100 3.39 -7.79 2.18
N ASN A 101 4.47 -8.18 1.51
CA ASN A 101 4.68 -9.59 1.21
C ASN A 101 4.59 -10.44 2.48
N ALA A 102 4.14 -11.67 2.32
CA ALA A 102 3.76 -12.56 3.42
C ALA A 102 4.84 -12.72 4.51
N TYR A 103 6.13 -12.67 4.15
CA TYR A 103 7.24 -12.82 5.09
C TYR A 103 7.34 -11.70 6.14
N MET A 104 6.77 -10.50 5.89
CA MET A 104 6.74 -9.40 6.86
C MET A 104 5.53 -9.42 7.79
N LEU A 105 4.42 -10.06 7.38
CA LEU A 105 3.14 -10.04 8.10
C LEU A 105 3.23 -10.45 9.59
N PRO A 106 4.08 -11.41 10.00
CA PRO A 106 4.20 -11.76 11.41
C PRO A 106 4.75 -10.65 12.32
N PHE A 107 5.41 -9.64 11.76
CA PHE A 107 6.17 -8.64 12.51
C PHE A 107 5.56 -7.24 12.49
N VAL A 108 4.77 -6.92 11.46
CA VAL A 108 4.24 -5.57 11.24
C VAL A 108 2.82 -5.42 11.78
N ASP A 109 2.50 -4.24 12.32
CA ASP A 109 1.18 -3.89 12.83
C ASP A 109 0.35 -3.14 11.77
N PHE A 110 1.04 -2.40 10.90
CA PHE A 110 0.42 -1.61 9.83
C PHE A 110 1.13 -1.78 8.50
N ILE A 111 0.34 -1.93 7.45
CA ILE A 111 0.76 -2.08 6.05
C ILE A 111 0.30 -0.83 5.31
N SER A 112 1.23 0.09 5.09
CA SER A 112 1.00 1.27 4.25
C SER A 112 1.07 0.88 2.77
N SER A 113 0.28 1.54 1.93
CA SER A 113 0.27 1.27 0.48
C SER A 113 0.03 -0.21 0.13
N ALA A 114 -0.93 -0.84 0.81
CA ALA A 114 -1.38 -2.18 0.48
C ALA A 114 -1.89 -2.22 -0.98
N PRO A 115 -1.62 -3.28 -1.76
CA PRO A 115 -2.15 -3.36 -3.11
C PRO A 115 -3.68 -3.48 -3.08
N VAL A 116 -4.38 -2.63 -3.85
CA VAL A 116 -5.86 -2.61 -3.94
C VAL A 116 -6.37 -2.78 -5.38
N THR A 117 -5.46 -2.94 -6.34
CA THR A 117 -5.75 -3.15 -7.76
C THR A 117 -4.90 -4.31 -8.29
N SER A 118 -5.31 -4.89 -9.42
CA SER A 118 -4.48 -5.84 -10.16
C SER A 118 -3.50 -5.11 -11.08
N SER A 119 -2.73 -5.86 -11.88
CA SER A 119 -1.82 -5.27 -12.86
C SER A 119 -2.54 -4.79 -14.13
N GLY A 120 -3.73 -5.33 -14.40
CA GLY A 120 -4.54 -5.00 -15.56
C GLY A 120 -4.04 -5.64 -16.87
N PHE A 121 -3.18 -6.66 -16.78
CA PHE A 121 -2.75 -7.41 -17.96
C PHE A 121 -3.86 -8.30 -18.52
N ASP A 122 -3.91 -8.47 -19.84
CA ASP A 122 -4.93 -9.26 -20.56
C ASP A 122 -5.05 -10.74 -20.12
N VAL A 123 -4.06 -11.25 -19.38
CA VAL A 123 -4.08 -12.61 -18.80
C VAL A 123 -4.90 -12.70 -17.50
N GLU A 124 -5.24 -11.55 -16.93
CA GLU A 124 -6.07 -11.43 -15.72
C GLU A 124 -7.56 -11.32 -16.12
N ASP A 125 -8.43 -11.91 -15.32
CA ASP A 125 -9.88 -11.87 -15.53
C ASP A 125 -10.52 -10.82 -14.60
N GLU A 126 -10.75 -11.17 -13.33
CA GLU A 126 -11.34 -10.26 -12.34
C GLU A 126 -10.34 -9.82 -11.27
N THR A 127 -10.44 -8.55 -10.86
CA THR A 127 -9.77 -8.03 -9.67
C THR A 127 -10.58 -8.41 -8.43
N VAL A 128 -9.94 -9.10 -7.48
CA VAL A 128 -10.51 -9.44 -6.18
C VAL A 128 -9.60 -8.86 -5.09
N PRO A 129 -10.13 -8.23 -4.02
CA PRO A 129 -9.32 -7.71 -2.92
C PRO A 129 -8.82 -8.82 -1.99
N PHE A 130 -8.15 -9.83 -2.55
CA PHE A 130 -7.70 -11.04 -1.86
C PHE A 130 -6.82 -10.73 -0.66
N TYR A 131 -5.93 -9.75 -0.79
CA TYR A 131 -5.04 -9.33 0.28
C TYR A 131 -5.83 -8.82 1.50
N GLN A 132 -6.86 -8.01 1.27
CA GLN A 132 -7.71 -7.47 2.34
C GLN A 132 -8.70 -8.51 2.87
N LEU A 133 -9.19 -9.43 2.03
CA LEU A 133 -9.97 -10.57 2.48
C LEU A 133 -9.20 -11.40 3.53
N CYS A 134 -7.91 -11.65 3.30
CA CYS A 134 -7.09 -12.42 4.23
C CYS A 134 -6.68 -11.66 5.50
N LEU A 135 -6.53 -10.33 5.42
CA LEU A 135 -5.90 -9.54 6.49
C LEU A 135 -6.83 -8.57 7.23
N SER A 136 -8.05 -8.36 6.72
CA SER A 136 -9.08 -7.58 7.40
C SER A 136 -9.32 -8.12 8.82
N GLY A 137 -9.49 -7.21 9.78
CA GLY A 137 -9.59 -7.53 11.20
C GLY A 137 -8.30 -8.07 11.87
N ILE A 138 -7.21 -8.29 11.12
CA ILE A 138 -5.93 -8.78 11.65
C ILE A 138 -4.85 -7.70 11.59
N LYS A 139 -4.76 -6.96 10.48
CA LYS A 139 -3.73 -5.93 10.26
C LYS A 139 -4.36 -4.60 9.85
N GLY A 140 -3.81 -3.51 10.37
CA GLY A 140 -4.13 -2.18 9.86
C GLY A 140 -3.52 -1.99 8.48
N MET A 141 -4.29 -1.41 7.55
CA MET A 141 -3.85 -1.21 6.17
C MET A 141 -4.24 0.19 5.68
N SER A 142 -3.46 0.72 4.74
CA SER A 142 -3.86 1.86 3.91
C SER A 142 -3.78 1.53 2.42
N THR A 143 -4.56 2.24 1.61
CA THR A 143 -4.38 2.24 0.15
C THR A 143 -3.01 2.81 -0.23
N PRO A 144 -2.57 2.62 -1.49
CA PRO A 144 -1.56 3.48 -2.08
C PRO A 144 -2.02 4.95 -2.04
N PRO A 145 -1.10 5.93 -2.20
CA PRO A 145 -1.45 7.34 -2.15
C PRO A 145 -2.53 7.71 -3.17
N ILE A 146 -3.71 8.10 -2.70
CA ILE A 146 -4.87 8.45 -3.53
C ILE A 146 -4.52 9.62 -4.47
N ASN A 147 -3.72 10.56 -3.99
CA ASN A 147 -3.29 11.73 -4.74
C ASN A 147 -2.26 11.45 -5.84
N GLN A 148 -1.82 10.19 -5.97
CA GLN A 148 -0.99 9.72 -7.08
C GLN A 148 -1.76 8.85 -8.07
N ASP A 149 -3.05 8.60 -7.82
CA ASP A 149 -3.91 7.91 -8.76
C ASP A 149 -4.45 8.86 -9.84
N GLY A 150 -4.64 8.36 -11.05
CA GLY A 150 -5.23 9.12 -12.16
C GLY A 150 -6.71 9.48 -11.94
N ASN A 151 -7.40 8.74 -11.07
CA ASN A 151 -8.77 9.03 -10.63
C ASN A 151 -8.88 8.94 -9.09
N PRO A 152 -8.60 10.04 -8.37
CA PRO A 152 -8.61 10.08 -6.91
C PRO A 152 -9.93 9.66 -6.26
N GLU A 153 -11.07 9.96 -6.89
CA GLU A 153 -12.38 9.54 -6.39
C GLU A 153 -12.53 8.02 -6.46
N LYS A 154 -12.16 7.40 -7.59
CA LYS A 154 -12.17 5.92 -7.70
C LYS A 154 -11.15 5.27 -6.76
N ALA A 155 -9.98 5.88 -6.55
CA ALA A 155 -9.00 5.41 -5.58
C ALA A 155 -9.53 5.48 -4.13
N PHE A 156 -10.30 6.52 -3.79
CA PHE A 156 -11.01 6.59 -2.51
C PHE A 156 -12.08 5.48 -2.40
N LEU A 157 -12.86 5.24 -3.46
CA LEU A 157 -13.83 4.14 -3.49
C LEU A 157 -13.16 2.76 -3.32
N LYS A 158 -11.91 2.58 -3.77
CA LYS A 158 -11.13 1.36 -3.47
C LYS A 158 -10.81 1.21 -1.99
N ALA A 159 -10.56 2.29 -1.26
CA ALA A 159 -10.43 2.24 0.20
C ALA A 159 -11.74 1.72 0.85
N VAL A 160 -12.87 2.21 0.35
CA VAL A 160 -14.21 1.86 0.82
C VAL A 160 -14.58 0.41 0.51
N GLU A 161 -14.35 -0.06 -0.73
CA GLU A 161 -14.57 -1.44 -1.15
C GLU A 161 -13.76 -2.43 -0.30
N THR A 162 -12.49 -2.10 -0.07
CA THR A 162 -11.53 -3.02 0.57
C THR A 162 -11.44 -2.88 2.09
N GLY A 163 -12.15 -1.91 2.68
CA GLY A 163 -12.22 -1.75 4.12
C GLY A 163 -10.95 -1.21 4.78
N ILE A 164 -10.08 -0.53 4.02
CA ILE A 164 -8.80 -0.03 4.51
C ILE A 164 -8.73 1.50 4.50
N SER A 165 -7.76 2.07 5.22
CA SER A 165 -7.70 3.52 5.36
C SER A 165 -7.23 4.22 4.07
N PRO A 166 -7.81 5.37 3.70
CA PRO A 166 -7.29 6.23 2.63
C PRO A 166 -5.83 6.62 2.90
N GLY A 167 -4.93 6.32 1.95
CA GLY A 167 -3.53 6.71 1.99
C GLY A 167 -3.26 8.01 1.24
N TYR A 168 -2.37 8.86 1.76
CA TYR A 168 -1.91 10.08 1.11
C TYR A 168 -0.40 10.26 1.27
N LEU A 169 0.23 10.85 0.26
CA LEU A 169 1.63 11.26 0.30
C LEU A 169 1.70 12.78 0.12
N LEU A 170 2.21 13.49 1.12
CA LEU A 170 2.17 14.96 1.13
C LEU A 170 3.53 15.56 1.44
N ILE A 171 3.84 16.66 0.77
CA ILE A 171 4.98 17.53 1.06
C ILE A 171 4.50 18.96 1.26
N LYS A 172 5.23 19.76 2.03
CA LYS A 172 4.81 21.13 2.31
C LYS A 172 5.00 22.06 1.11
N SER A 173 6.12 21.93 0.41
CA SER A 173 6.47 22.78 -0.74
C SER A 173 5.73 22.35 -2.00
N ASP A 174 5.75 23.19 -3.04
CA ASP A 174 5.22 22.80 -4.34
C ASP A 174 6.04 21.65 -4.94
N SER A 175 5.38 20.52 -5.22
CA SER A 175 5.98 19.35 -5.88
C SER A 175 6.58 19.65 -7.25
N TYR A 176 6.16 20.74 -7.92
CA TYR A 176 6.73 21.15 -9.21
C TYR A 176 8.24 21.34 -9.16
N ILE A 177 8.80 21.81 -8.03
CA ILE A 177 10.25 22.04 -7.88
C ILE A 177 11.06 20.74 -7.93
N LEU A 178 10.41 19.60 -7.74
CA LEU A 178 11.04 18.27 -7.75
C LEU A 178 11.05 17.64 -9.13
N LYS A 179 10.46 18.29 -10.13
CA LYS A 179 10.50 17.85 -11.52
C LYS A 179 11.96 17.68 -11.97
N ASN A 180 12.26 16.59 -12.66
CA ASN A 180 13.61 16.24 -13.14
C ASN A 180 14.65 16.12 -12.01
N THR A 181 14.22 15.85 -10.78
CA THR A 181 15.11 15.50 -9.66
C THR A 181 14.94 14.03 -9.29
N ALA A 182 15.80 13.54 -8.40
CA ALA A 182 15.67 12.20 -7.83
C ALA A 182 14.33 11.95 -7.09
N TYR A 183 13.57 13.03 -6.79
CA TYR A 183 12.28 13.02 -6.10
C TYR A 183 11.09 13.30 -7.01
N ASN A 184 11.24 13.16 -8.33
CA ASN A 184 10.16 13.36 -9.30
C ASN A 184 8.94 12.45 -9.05
N ASN A 185 9.11 11.36 -8.30
CA ASN A 185 8.03 10.49 -7.85
C ASN A 185 7.08 11.14 -6.83
N LEU A 186 7.41 12.33 -6.29
CA LEU A 186 6.54 13.11 -5.39
C LEU A 186 5.60 14.05 -6.15
N TYR A 187 5.30 13.77 -7.42
CA TYR A 187 4.31 14.53 -8.19
C TYR A 187 2.92 14.47 -7.51
N GLY A 188 2.17 15.57 -7.60
CA GLY A 188 0.81 15.62 -7.06
C GLY A 188 0.74 15.56 -5.54
N THR A 189 1.83 15.85 -4.81
CA THR A 189 1.89 15.74 -3.34
C THR A 189 1.88 17.08 -2.59
N THR A 190 1.67 18.20 -3.29
CA THR A 190 1.63 19.53 -2.66
C THR A 190 0.50 19.61 -1.62
N PHE A 191 0.85 19.75 -0.34
CA PHE A 191 -0.09 19.72 0.80
C PHE A 191 -1.29 20.65 0.63
N ASP A 192 -1.03 21.91 0.27
CA ASP A 192 -2.09 22.92 0.16
C ASP A 192 -3.11 22.63 -0.95
N GLY A 193 -2.74 21.81 -1.95
CA GLY A 193 -3.66 21.35 -3.00
C GLY A 193 -4.54 20.16 -2.59
N TRP A 194 -4.15 19.42 -1.54
CA TRP A 194 -4.80 18.16 -1.16
C TRP A 194 -5.44 18.15 0.22
N LYS A 195 -5.06 19.06 1.12
CA LYS A 195 -5.48 19.01 2.53
C LYS A 195 -7.00 18.94 2.73
N GLU A 196 -7.79 19.68 1.95
CA GLU A 196 -9.25 19.70 2.09
C GLU A 196 -9.88 18.40 1.57
N THR A 197 -9.44 17.91 0.41
CA THR A 197 -9.87 16.63 -0.16
C THR A 197 -9.48 15.47 0.75
N ALA A 198 -8.25 15.46 1.24
CA ALA A 198 -7.76 14.43 2.16
C ALA A 198 -8.54 14.43 3.47
N ALA A 199 -8.80 15.59 4.07
CA ALA A 199 -9.61 15.72 5.27
C ALA A 199 -11.05 15.22 5.03
N SER A 200 -11.68 15.62 3.92
CA SER A 200 -13.02 15.16 3.53
C SER A 200 -13.08 13.64 3.37
N HIS A 201 -12.13 13.04 2.64
CA HIS A 201 -12.04 11.59 2.47
C HIS A 201 -11.83 10.86 3.80
N LEU A 202 -10.96 11.37 4.67
CA LEU A 202 -10.71 10.75 5.97
C LEU A 202 -11.92 10.83 6.90
N LEU A 203 -12.69 11.93 6.85
CA LEU A 203 -13.94 12.07 7.62
C LEU A 203 -15.03 11.12 7.12
N LYS A 204 -15.26 11.07 5.80
CA LYS A 204 -16.18 10.09 5.18
C LYS A 204 -15.78 8.66 5.52
N TRP A 205 -14.49 8.35 5.40
CA TRP A 205 -13.95 7.04 5.76
C TRP A 205 -14.19 6.70 7.23
N LYS A 206 -14.01 7.67 8.14
CA LYS A 206 -14.30 7.46 9.55
C LYS A 206 -15.75 7.05 9.79
N GLU A 207 -16.71 7.71 9.14
CA GLU A 207 -18.14 7.36 9.27
C GLU A 207 -18.44 5.95 8.75
N ILE A 208 -17.82 5.56 7.64
CA ILE A 208 -17.92 4.20 7.10
C ILE A 208 -17.32 3.21 8.10
N ARG A 209 -16.08 3.42 8.51
CA ARG A 209 -15.35 2.54 9.44
C ARG A 209 -16.09 2.36 10.76
N ASP A 210 -16.72 3.40 11.28
CA ASP A 210 -17.50 3.31 12.52
C ASP A 210 -18.69 2.34 12.39
N LYS A 211 -19.19 2.07 11.16
CA LYS A 211 -20.22 1.04 10.87
C LYS A 211 -19.62 -0.34 10.57
N LEU A 212 -18.51 -0.39 9.82
CA LEU A 212 -17.84 -1.66 9.48
C LEU A 212 -17.15 -2.31 10.69
N GLY A 213 -16.78 -1.48 11.68
CA GLY A 213 -15.98 -1.90 12.82
C GLY A 213 -14.57 -2.31 12.42
N ASN A 214 -13.95 -3.15 13.25
CA ASN A 214 -12.66 -3.79 12.95
C ASN A 214 -12.85 -5.28 12.61
N GLY A 215 -14.05 -5.68 12.14
CA GLY A 215 -14.37 -7.06 11.80
C GLY A 215 -13.69 -7.53 10.52
N LYS A 216 -13.62 -8.85 10.30
CA LYS A 216 -13.11 -9.37 9.04
C LYS A 216 -14.13 -9.18 7.92
N ILE A 217 -13.64 -9.09 6.69
CA ILE A 217 -14.47 -9.22 5.50
C ILE A 217 -14.89 -10.69 5.41
N GLN A 218 -16.19 -10.92 5.50
CA GLN A 218 -16.83 -12.22 5.42
C GLN A 218 -17.02 -12.68 3.97
N ALA A 219 -17.31 -11.75 3.07
CA ALA A 219 -17.48 -12.01 1.64
C ALA A 219 -17.24 -10.74 0.80
N HIS A 220 -16.77 -10.93 -0.42
CA HIS A 220 -16.72 -9.91 -1.47
C HIS A 220 -17.32 -10.49 -2.76
N LYS A 221 -18.02 -9.65 -3.52
CA LYS A 221 -18.60 -10.01 -4.82
C LYS A 221 -18.48 -8.84 -5.80
N ASN A 222 -18.13 -9.15 -7.04
CA ASN A 222 -18.41 -8.27 -8.18
C ASN A 222 -19.87 -8.53 -8.59
N ILE A 223 -20.78 -7.58 -8.33
CA ILE A 223 -22.19 -7.69 -8.76
C ILE A 223 -22.27 -7.57 -10.28
N ASN A 224 -21.49 -6.65 -10.83
CA ASN A 224 -21.25 -6.47 -12.26
C ASN A 224 -19.90 -5.78 -12.46
N ALA A 225 -19.55 -5.42 -13.69
CA ALA A 225 -18.27 -4.80 -14.05
C ALA A 225 -17.92 -3.51 -13.27
N ASN A 226 -18.92 -2.79 -12.75
CA ASN A 226 -18.73 -1.50 -12.09
C ASN A 226 -19.20 -1.49 -10.63
N VAL A 227 -19.86 -2.54 -10.15
CA VAL A 227 -20.50 -2.55 -8.83
C VAL A 227 -19.97 -3.71 -8.01
N THR A 228 -19.48 -3.43 -6.81
CA THR A 228 -18.95 -4.42 -5.88
C THR A 228 -19.74 -4.42 -4.59
N TYR A 229 -19.75 -5.56 -3.91
CA TYR A 229 -20.39 -5.75 -2.60
C TYR A 229 -19.40 -6.40 -1.63
N THR A 230 -19.22 -5.81 -0.46
CA THR A 230 -18.35 -6.31 0.62
C THR A 230 -19.16 -6.47 1.89
N LEU A 231 -19.19 -7.68 2.47
CA LEU A 231 -19.88 -8.01 3.73
C LEU A 231 -18.85 -8.23 4.84
N TYR A 232 -19.13 -7.70 6.02
CA TYR A 232 -18.29 -7.83 7.21
C TYR A 232 -18.93 -8.78 8.24
N GLU A 233 -18.09 -9.35 9.11
CA GLU A 233 -18.51 -10.29 10.18
C GLU A 233 -19.63 -9.74 11.09
N ASN A 234 -19.69 -8.42 11.28
CA ASN A 234 -20.72 -7.76 12.09
C ASN A 234 -22.05 -7.51 11.34
N GLY A 235 -22.18 -8.02 10.11
CA GLY A 235 -23.37 -7.82 9.27
C GLY A 235 -23.43 -6.48 8.54
N ALA A 236 -22.47 -5.57 8.76
CA ALA A 236 -22.35 -4.37 7.94
C ALA A 236 -21.91 -4.75 6.52
N ALA A 237 -22.40 -4.02 5.52
CA ALA A 237 -22.04 -4.22 4.13
C ALA A 237 -21.83 -2.90 3.41
N VAL A 238 -21.03 -2.95 2.35
CA VAL A 238 -20.74 -1.81 1.49
C VAL A 238 -21.02 -2.21 0.05
N ILE A 239 -21.81 -1.40 -0.64
CA ILE A 239 -21.95 -1.41 -2.09
C ILE A 239 -21.14 -0.25 -2.63
N VAL A 240 -20.24 -0.50 -3.57
CA VAL A 240 -19.47 0.54 -4.25
C VAL A 240 -19.82 0.52 -5.73
N ASN A 241 -20.10 1.70 -6.29
CA ASN A 241 -20.41 1.88 -7.71
C ASN A 241 -19.34 2.76 -8.37
N TYR A 242 -18.52 2.14 -9.21
CA TYR A 242 -17.48 2.79 -10.02
C TYR A 242 -18.00 3.33 -11.36
N GLY A 243 -19.25 3.03 -11.70
CA GLY A 243 -19.90 3.38 -12.95
C GLY A 243 -20.37 4.84 -13.00
N ASP A 244 -20.88 5.22 -14.17
CA ASP A 244 -21.41 6.55 -14.50
C ASP A 244 -22.94 6.66 -14.36
N SER A 245 -23.62 5.57 -14.01
CA SER A 245 -25.04 5.51 -13.72
C SER A 245 -25.33 4.94 -12.34
N ALA A 246 -26.42 5.36 -11.70
CA ALA A 246 -26.86 4.80 -10.43
C ALA A 246 -27.18 3.30 -10.55
N TYR A 247 -26.90 2.55 -9.48
CA TYR A 247 -27.24 1.14 -9.32
C TYR A 247 -28.34 1.00 -8.27
N THR A 248 -29.37 0.20 -8.54
CA THR A 248 -30.42 -0.13 -7.57
C THR A 248 -30.35 -1.63 -7.25
N ASP A 249 -30.25 -1.97 -5.97
CA ASP A 249 -30.24 -3.36 -5.52
C ASP A 249 -31.65 -3.99 -5.51
N GLU A 250 -31.72 -5.30 -5.24
CA GLU A 250 -32.98 -6.04 -5.17
C GLU A 250 -33.94 -5.58 -4.07
N ASN A 251 -33.44 -4.84 -3.09
CA ASN A 251 -34.21 -4.27 -1.97
C ASN A 251 -34.62 -2.80 -2.22
N GLY A 252 -34.26 -2.24 -3.38
CA GLY A 252 -34.57 -0.86 -3.75
C GLY A 252 -33.59 0.19 -3.22
N ASN A 253 -32.45 -0.21 -2.63
CA ASN A 253 -31.42 0.74 -2.23
C ASN A 253 -30.68 1.26 -3.46
N VAL A 254 -30.54 2.59 -3.57
CA VAL A 254 -29.87 3.25 -4.69
C VAL A 254 -28.45 3.65 -4.28
N THR A 255 -27.48 3.27 -5.10
CA THR A 255 -26.09 3.73 -5.03
C THR A 255 -25.76 4.55 -6.27
N ASP A 256 -25.59 5.86 -6.10
CA ASP A 256 -25.31 6.78 -7.21
C ASP A 256 -24.01 6.42 -7.97
N ALA A 257 -23.85 7.03 -9.14
CA ALA A 257 -22.62 6.94 -9.92
C ALA A 257 -21.41 7.45 -9.13
N VAL A 258 -20.27 6.75 -9.23
CA VAL A 258 -19.02 7.09 -8.52
C VAL A 258 -19.26 7.33 -7.03
N SER A 259 -19.99 6.41 -6.39
CA SER A 259 -20.44 6.55 -5.01
C SER A 259 -20.47 5.19 -4.29
N TYR A 260 -20.89 5.21 -3.02
CA TYR A 260 -21.03 4.03 -2.19
C TYR A 260 -22.27 4.14 -1.30
N THR A 261 -22.79 2.98 -0.91
CA THR A 261 -23.86 2.84 0.10
C THR A 261 -23.39 1.89 1.18
N VAL A 262 -23.54 2.29 2.44
CA VAL A 262 -23.24 1.43 3.61
C VAL A 262 -24.54 0.95 4.21
N LEU A 263 -24.69 -0.37 4.33
CA LEU A 263 -25.86 -1.06 4.85
C LEU A 263 -25.53 -1.70 6.22
N GLY A 264 -26.49 -1.71 7.13
CA GLY A 264 -26.33 -2.34 8.45
C GLY A 264 -25.23 -1.71 9.33
N GLY A 265 -24.72 -2.50 10.27
CA GLY A 265 -23.73 -2.10 11.27
C GLY A 265 -24.38 -1.41 12.48
N ASP A 266 -24.86 -2.20 13.44
CA ASP A 266 -25.18 -1.69 14.77
C ASP A 266 -23.88 -1.62 15.60
N ARG A 267 -23.76 -0.57 16.42
CA ARG A 267 -22.66 -0.40 17.37
C ARG A 267 -22.58 -1.53 18.39
#